data_AF-A0AAV4G1Y5-F1
#
_entry.id   AF-A0AAV4G1Y5-F1
#
_cell.length_a   1.000
_cell.length_b   1.000
_cell.length_c   1.000
_cell.angle_alpha   90.00
_cell.angle_beta   90.00
_cell.angle_gamma   90.00
#
_symmetry.space_group_name_H-M   'P 1'
#
loop_
_entity.id
_entity.type
_entity.pdbx_description
1 polymer ?
#
loop_
_entity_poly.entity_id
_entity_poly.type
_entity_poly.pdbx_seq_one_letter_code
_entity_poly.pdbx_strand_id
1 'polypeptide(L)'
;MAVQVNPPVFNENGERQSGGFFPGIFVSGYDTKFICRHCHRILRDPVQSQCGHRFCRSCLDELLINDAVVVCPACIDENVEEQDIGQLSLREVFPDNAVKREMYSTPAVCIFPGCTWKGRFKEYEAHERTCPFKQVACALCAQPVTDGHMEEHRLNECSERQVVCDYCGSTVIFSRMNAHLETCDKLPLTCERCGKGNIPRDAMKLHLEQHCPKRIVVCPMGCEDKFQQDKFSEHLRLLMEPHLAWTVMKLVELETVVGSTSAGSLPAANLTQVMGELRKVEKKIQNLERQLQHAVQGRSDGGNPDGSTSNSRDTAAGGRQGAQVSPEAAAKASLKLVEPILGVIHHELDKATLSLHTLEGHYRQQQAQVRWKHRNIHTQYYSAGMQVVFFIFAEILNRLSEIGSYMIRSPAESNQGL
;
A
#
# COMPACT_ATOMS: atom_id res chain seq x y z
N MET A 1 4.11 15.64 63.11
CA MET A 1 4.48 14.79 61.95
C MET A 1 3.96 15.47 60.71
N ALA A 2 4.83 15.92 59.80
CA ALA A 2 4.38 16.52 58.55
C ALA A 2 3.78 15.40 57.70
N VAL A 3 2.45 15.35 57.62
CA VAL A 3 1.76 14.47 56.67
C VAL A 3 2.26 14.90 55.29
N GLN A 4 2.96 14.01 54.58
CA GLN A 4 3.24 14.22 53.16
C GLN A 4 1.89 14.16 52.44
N VAL A 5 1.26 15.31 52.29
CA VAL A 5 0.04 15.43 51.52
C VAL A 5 0.48 15.58 50.07
N ASN A 6 0.32 14.51 49.27
CA ASN A 6 0.48 14.63 47.83
C ASN A 6 -0.45 15.75 47.34
N PRO A 7 0.08 16.75 46.62
CA PRO A 7 -0.73 17.87 46.14
C PRO A 7 -1.86 17.35 45.23
N PRO A 8 -3.02 18.02 45.21
CA PRO A 8 -4.13 17.62 44.34
C PRO A 8 -3.69 17.59 42.88
N VAL A 9 -4.09 16.53 42.20
CA VAL A 9 -4.10 16.47 40.73
C VAL A 9 -5.47 16.92 40.24
N PHE A 10 -5.49 17.90 39.35
CA PHE A 10 -6.70 18.44 38.73
C PHE A 10 -6.99 17.69 37.43
N ASN A 11 -8.26 17.60 37.04
CA ASN A 11 -8.63 17.03 35.75
C ASN A 11 -8.26 17.99 34.60
N GLU A 12 -8.42 17.54 33.36
CA GLU A 12 -8.09 18.29 32.13
C GLU A 12 -8.85 19.63 32.00
N ASN A 13 -10.02 19.75 32.64
CA ASN A 13 -10.82 20.98 32.66
C ASN A 13 -10.35 21.97 33.75
N GLY A 14 -9.31 21.61 34.50
CA GLY A 14 -8.88 22.35 35.69
C GLY A 14 -9.87 22.27 36.85
N GLU A 15 -10.87 21.38 36.75
CA GLU A 15 -11.84 21.12 37.80
C GLU A 15 -11.22 20.14 38.80
N ARG A 16 -11.55 20.40 40.07
CA ARG A 16 -11.07 19.61 41.19
C ARG A 16 -12.09 18.53 41.53
N GLN A 17 -11.62 17.44 42.13
CA GLN A 17 -12.48 16.66 43.01
C GLN A 17 -13.15 17.57 44.04
N SER A 18 -14.44 17.36 44.25
CA SER A 18 -15.28 18.13 45.16
C SER A 18 -14.72 18.20 46.58
N GLY A 19 -15.05 19.29 47.28
CA GLY A 19 -14.76 19.47 48.70
C GLY A 19 -13.68 20.50 49.04
N GLY A 20 -13.15 20.36 50.25
CA GLY A 20 -12.36 21.38 50.92
C GLY A 20 -10.94 21.53 50.40
N PHE A 21 -10.28 22.62 50.80
CA PHE A 21 -8.87 22.86 50.53
C PHE A 21 -7.95 21.89 51.29
N PHE A 22 -6.86 21.44 50.64
CA PHE A 22 -5.96 20.49 51.28
C PHE A 22 -5.23 21.13 52.47
N PRO A 23 -4.89 20.35 53.52
CA PRO A 23 -4.08 20.84 54.62
C PRO A 23 -2.73 21.39 54.16
N GLY A 24 -2.15 22.32 54.92
CA GLY A 24 -0.83 22.91 54.63
C GLY A 24 -0.85 24.33 54.06
N ILE A 25 -2.04 24.90 53.84
CA ILE A 25 -2.19 26.29 53.37
C ILE A 25 -1.81 27.29 54.46
N PHE A 26 -2.19 27.01 55.71
CA PHE A 26 -1.93 27.93 56.82
C PHE A 26 -0.57 27.66 57.47
N VAL A 27 0.28 28.69 57.53
CA VAL A 27 1.68 28.59 58.01
C VAL A 27 1.77 28.31 59.51
N SER A 28 0.87 28.91 60.29
CA SER A 28 0.87 28.86 61.76
C SER A 28 -0.04 27.76 62.33
N GLY A 29 -0.45 26.79 61.51
CA GLY A 29 -1.53 25.88 61.85
C GLY A 29 -2.91 26.58 61.78
N TYR A 30 -3.97 25.82 62.05
CA TYR A 30 -5.34 26.30 61.98
C TYR A 30 -6.22 25.67 63.06
N ASP A 31 -7.28 26.38 63.43
CA ASP A 31 -8.29 25.91 64.38
C ASP A 31 -9.13 24.79 63.73
N THR A 32 -9.48 23.77 64.50
CA THR A 32 -10.29 22.63 64.03
C THR A 32 -11.65 23.08 63.49
N LYS A 33 -12.14 24.25 63.89
CA LYS A 33 -13.36 24.87 63.32
C LYS A 33 -13.26 25.18 61.82
N PHE A 34 -12.07 25.20 61.24
CA PHE A 34 -11.87 25.39 59.79
C PHE A 34 -11.97 24.09 58.99
N ILE A 35 -12.25 22.95 59.64
CA ILE A 35 -12.35 21.65 58.97
C ILE A 35 -13.79 21.30 58.63
N CYS A 36 -13.99 20.87 57.39
CA CYS A 36 -15.23 20.26 56.92
C CYS A 36 -15.42 18.90 57.57
N ARG A 37 -16.61 18.63 58.12
CA ARG A 37 -16.87 17.33 58.74
C ARG A 37 -17.02 16.18 57.74
N HIS A 38 -17.35 16.47 56.48
CA HIS A 38 -17.52 15.43 55.47
C HIS A 38 -16.19 15.03 54.81
N CYS A 39 -15.46 16.00 54.25
CA CYS A 39 -14.22 15.71 53.51
C CYS A 39 -12.94 15.83 54.34
N HIS A 40 -13.05 16.20 55.63
CA HIS A 40 -11.95 16.38 56.59
C HIS A 40 -10.82 17.32 56.12
N ARG A 41 -11.18 18.25 55.22
CA ARG A 41 -10.29 19.25 54.63
C ARG A 41 -10.69 20.66 55.08
N ILE A 42 -9.82 21.64 54.83
CA ILE A 42 -10.10 23.05 55.14
C ILE A 42 -11.35 23.49 54.37
N LEU A 43 -12.29 24.17 55.03
CA LEU A 43 -13.59 24.52 54.45
C LEU A 43 -13.46 25.36 53.17
N ARG A 44 -14.18 24.94 52.12
CA ARG A 44 -14.41 25.73 50.89
C ARG A 44 -15.87 26.13 50.85
N ASP A 45 -16.13 27.42 50.70
CA ASP A 45 -17.47 28.01 50.83
C ASP A 45 -18.20 27.44 52.05
N PRO A 46 -17.74 27.80 53.26
CA PRO A 46 -18.21 27.20 54.51
C PRO A 46 -19.70 27.44 54.71
N VAL A 47 -20.41 26.36 55.03
CA VAL A 47 -21.81 26.38 55.45
C VAL A 47 -21.94 25.69 56.80
N GLN A 48 -22.92 26.11 57.58
CA GLN A 48 -23.29 25.53 58.87
C GLN A 48 -24.70 24.95 58.77
N SER A 49 -24.87 23.71 59.23
CA SER A 49 -26.17 23.06 59.34
C SER A 49 -26.90 23.50 60.62
N GLN A 50 -28.18 23.17 60.74
CA GLN A 50 -28.98 23.43 61.95
C GLN A 50 -28.40 22.83 63.23
N CYS A 51 -27.74 21.67 63.15
CA CYS A 51 -27.07 21.04 64.29
C CYS A 51 -25.75 21.74 64.67
N GLY A 52 -25.35 22.78 63.94
CA GLY A 52 -24.19 23.61 64.25
C GLY A 52 -22.86 23.11 63.65
N HIS A 53 -22.84 21.98 62.95
CA HIS A 53 -21.64 21.44 62.29
C HIS A 53 -21.36 22.11 60.94
N ARG A 54 -20.08 22.15 60.56
CA ARG A 54 -19.59 22.88 59.39
C ARG A 54 -19.23 21.96 58.24
N PHE A 55 -19.61 22.37 57.03
CA PHE A 55 -19.36 21.64 55.78
C PHE A 55 -18.85 22.59 54.69
N CYS A 56 -18.17 22.04 53.69
CA CYS A 56 -18.01 22.74 52.42
C CYS A 56 -19.36 22.73 51.69
N ARG A 57 -19.70 23.80 50.97
CA ARG A 57 -20.95 23.84 50.20
C ARG A 57 -21.11 22.62 49.28
N SER A 58 -20.08 22.33 48.48
CA SER A 58 -20.10 21.18 47.55
C SER A 58 -20.25 19.84 48.27
N CYS A 59 -19.60 19.67 49.43
CA CYS A 59 -19.70 18.43 50.20
C CYS A 59 -21.11 18.20 50.75
N LEU A 60 -21.77 19.29 51.17
CA LEU A 60 -23.12 19.19 51.67
C LEU A 60 -24.12 18.96 50.54
N ASP A 61 -23.94 19.65 49.41
CA ASP A 61 -24.74 19.41 48.21
C ASP A 61 -24.63 17.93 47.80
N GLU A 62 -23.42 17.35 47.79
CA GLU A 62 -23.18 15.92 47.53
C GLU A 62 -23.86 14.96 48.49
N LEU A 63 -23.80 15.25 49.79
CA LEU A 63 -24.49 14.46 50.80
C LEU A 63 -26.00 14.43 50.57
N LEU A 64 -26.58 15.48 49.99
CA LEU A 64 -28.02 15.68 49.85
C LEU A 64 -28.54 15.40 48.42
N ILE A 65 -27.72 14.87 47.50
CA ILE A 65 -28.11 14.60 46.10
C ILE A 65 -29.28 13.62 45.96
N ASN A 66 -29.40 12.64 46.86
CA ASN A 66 -30.29 11.49 46.67
C ASN A 66 -31.66 11.61 47.37
N ASP A 67 -32.08 12.80 47.81
CA ASP A 67 -33.35 13.07 48.51
C ASP A 67 -33.65 12.15 49.73
N ALA A 68 -32.63 11.45 50.23
CA ALA A 68 -32.73 10.63 51.42
C ALA A 68 -32.63 11.51 52.67
N VAL A 69 -33.26 11.06 53.77
CA VAL A 69 -33.01 11.66 55.09
C VAL A 69 -31.57 11.32 55.48
N VAL A 70 -30.69 12.31 55.44
CA VAL A 70 -29.28 12.16 55.77
C VAL A 70 -29.03 12.73 57.14
N VAL A 71 -28.50 11.91 58.04
CA VAL A 71 -28.07 12.36 59.37
C VAL A 71 -26.64 12.90 59.26
N CYS A 72 -26.40 14.04 59.90
CA CYS A 72 -25.11 14.71 60.01
C CYS A 72 -24.04 13.72 60.48
N PRO A 73 -22.97 13.48 59.70
CA PRO A 73 -21.91 12.56 60.09
C PRO A 73 -21.22 12.94 61.41
N ALA A 74 -21.14 14.24 61.73
CA ALA A 74 -20.62 14.69 63.02
C ALA A 74 -21.52 14.28 64.19
N CYS A 75 -22.84 14.44 64.05
CA CYS A 75 -23.78 14.09 65.12
C CYS A 75 -23.75 12.59 65.42
N ILE A 76 -23.55 11.77 64.39
CA ILE A 76 -23.32 10.32 64.55
C ILE A 76 -22.02 10.09 65.34
N ASP A 77 -20.92 10.72 64.93
CA ASP A 77 -19.62 10.57 65.61
C ASP A 77 -19.65 11.10 67.07
N GLU A 78 -20.48 12.09 67.36
CA GLU A 78 -20.67 12.69 68.69
C GLU A 78 -21.76 11.96 69.52
N ASN A 79 -22.38 10.91 68.96
CA ASN A 79 -23.43 10.11 69.58
C ASN A 79 -24.62 10.95 70.10
N VAL A 80 -25.09 11.90 69.27
CA VAL A 80 -26.25 12.74 69.57
C VAL A 80 -27.53 11.91 69.38
N GLU A 81 -28.24 11.64 70.49
CA GLU A 81 -29.39 10.71 70.54
C GLU A 81 -30.70 11.32 70.00
N GLU A 82 -30.79 12.65 69.87
CA GLU A 82 -31.97 13.34 69.37
C GLU A 82 -32.06 13.26 67.84
N GLN A 83 -32.91 12.34 67.36
CA GLN A 83 -33.04 11.94 65.94
C GLN A 83 -33.41 13.08 64.98
N ASP A 84 -34.00 14.17 65.48
CA ASP A 84 -34.45 15.30 64.64
C ASP A 84 -33.38 16.40 64.48
N ILE A 85 -32.50 16.61 65.48
CA ILE A 85 -31.46 17.65 65.42
C ILE A 85 -30.39 17.28 64.40
N GLY A 86 -30.04 16.00 64.32
CA GLY A 86 -29.00 15.51 63.43
C GLY A 86 -29.39 15.47 61.95
N GLN A 87 -30.67 15.64 61.58
CA GLN A 87 -31.09 15.56 60.18
C GLN A 87 -30.60 16.76 59.38
N LEU A 88 -29.95 16.51 58.25
CA LEU A 88 -29.48 17.53 57.34
C LEU A 88 -30.56 17.86 56.31
N SER A 89 -30.81 19.15 56.13
CA SER A 89 -31.78 19.69 55.18
C SER A 89 -31.19 20.88 54.46
N LEU A 90 -31.25 20.92 53.13
CA LEU A 90 -30.74 22.06 52.33
C LEU A 90 -31.42 23.40 52.70
N ARG A 91 -32.63 23.36 53.26
CA ARG A 91 -33.39 24.55 53.66
C ARG A 91 -32.92 25.14 54.99
N GLU A 92 -32.25 24.35 55.81
CA GLU A 92 -31.80 24.70 57.17
C GLU A 92 -30.28 24.81 57.24
N VAL A 93 -29.69 25.29 56.14
CA VAL A 93 -28.25 25.44 55.95
C VAL A 93 -27.94 26.89 55.67
N PHE A 94 -27.03 27.44 56.45
CA PHE A 94 -26.69 28.85 56.43
C PHE A 94 -25.24 29.04 56.03
N PRO A 95 -24.90 30.00 55.14
CA PRO A 95 -23.51 30.36 54.89
C PRO A 95 -22.82 30.84 56.18
N ASP A 96 -21.72 30.20 56.55
CA ASP A 96 -20.97 30.58 57.76
C ASP A 96 -19.99 31.72 57.41
N ASN A 97 -20.55 32.93 57.32
CA ASN A 97 -19.79 34.14 57.02
C ASN A 97 -18.83 34.53 58.16
N ALA A 98 -19.02 34.02 59.38
CA ALA A 98 -18.12 34.28 60.50
C ALA A 98 -16.81 33.51 60.30
N VAL A 99 -16.88 32.18 60.13
CA VAL A 99 -15.70 31.37 59.88
C VAL A 99 -15.01 31.76 58.56
N LYS A 100 -15.78 32.12 57.52
CA LYS A 100 -15.24 32.59 56.25
C LYS A 100 -14.35 33.83 56.43
N ARG A 101 -14.80 34.83 57.19
CA ARG A 101 -14.02 36.06 57.46
C ARG A 101 -12.75 35.78 58.26
N GLU A 102 -12.83 34.91 59.27
CA GLU A 102 -11.65 34.50 60.04
C GLU A 102 -10.61 33.82 59.15
N MET A 103 -11.03 32.81 58.38
CA MET A 103 -10.17 32.10 57.43
C MET A 103 -9.52 33.06 56.45
N TYR A 104 -10.29 33.95 55.84
CA TYR A 104 -9.84 34.90 54.81
C TYR A 104 -8.72 35.85 55.29
N SER A 105 -8.70 36.16 56.58
CA SER A 105 -7.67 37.02 57.18
C SER A 105 -6.37 36.30 57.51
N THR A 106 -6.40 34.97 57.57
CA THR A 106 -5.28 34.13 57.99
C THR A 106 -4.18 34.07 56.91
N PRO A 107 -2.89 34.14 57.29
CA PRO A 107 -1.78 33.97 56.36
C PRO A 107 -1.79 32.58 55.69
N ALA A 108 -1.61 32.58 54.37
CA ALA A 108 -1.66 31.41 53.52
C ALA A 108 -0.39 31.27 52.65
N VAL A 109 -0.01 30.03 52.36
CA VAL A 109 1.05 29.66 51.42
C VAL A 109 0.53 28.67 50.40
N CYS A 110 1.16 28.67 49.22
CA CYS A 110 0.85 27.69 48.22
C CYS A 110 1.34 26.29 48.60
N ILE A 111 0.47 25.30 48.48
CA ILE A 111 0.78 23.88 48.74
C ILE A 111 1.44 23.17 47.55
N PHE A 112 1.38 23.77 46.35
CA PHE A 112 1.97 23.16 45.15
C PHE A 112 3.51 23.21 45.21
N PRO A 113 4.19 22.07 45.03
CA PRO A 113 5.65 22.00 45.04
C PRO A 113 6.28 22.97 44.05
N GLY A 114 7.30 23.71 44.49
CA GLY A 114 8.01 24.70 43.67
C GLY A 114 7.35 26.08 43.62
N CYS A 115 6.10 26.23 44.06
CA CYS A 115 5.48 27.53 44.16
C CYS A 115 5.98 28.28 45.41
N THR A 116 6.39 29.53 45.24
CA THR A 116 6.86 30.41 46.33
C THR A 116 5.81 31.39 46.82
N TRP A 117 4.57 31.32 46.31
CA TRP A 117 3.50 32.25 46.62
C TRP A 117 3.11 32.22 48.10
N LYS A 118 2.93 33.42 48.68
CA LYS A 118 2.45 33.65 50.04
C LYS A 118 1.53 34.87 50.04
N GLY A 119 0.50 34.85 50.86
CA GLY A 119 -0.47 35.94 50.94
C GLY A 119 -1.52 35.72 52.02
N ARG A 120 -2.70 36.32 51.89
CA ARG A 120 -3.86 35.99 52.72
C ARG A 120 -4.68 34.88 52.08
N PHE A 121 -5.41 34.10 52.88
CA PHE A 121 -6.25 33.02 52.35
C PHE A 121 -7.28 33.50 51.31
N LYS A 122 -7.83 34.71 51.46
CA LYS A 122 -8.71 35.32 50.46
C LYS A 122 -8.07 35.38 49.06
N GLU A 123 -6.77 35.68 48.99
CA GLU A 123 -6.01 35.76 47.74
C GLU A 123 -5.59 34.37 47.26
N TYR A 124 -5.38 33.44 48.20
CA TYR A 124 -5.03 32.05 47.91
C TYR A 124 -6.10 31.36 47.06
N GLU A 125 -7.39 31.62 47.31
CA GLU A 125 -8.48 31.01 46.51
C GLU A 125 -8.39 31.36 45.03
N ALA A 126 -7.97 32.60 44.71
CA ALA A 126 -7.72 33.01 43.34
C ALA A 126 -6.42 32.40 42.80
N HIS A 127 -5.35 32.44 43.61
CA HIS A 127 -4.04 31.90 43.24
C HIS A 127 -4.08 30.40 42.92
N GLU A 128 -4.81 29.57 43.70
CA GLU A 128 -4.91 28.12 43.49
C GLU A 128 -5.38 27.77 42.07
N ARG A 129 -6.28 28.58 41.50
CA ARG A 129 -6.86 28.35 40.18
C ARG A 129 -5.86 28.63 39.05
N THR A 130 -4.98 29.61 39.25
CA THR A 130 -4.03 30.12 38.24
C THR A 130 -2.57 29.76 38.55
N CYS A 131 -2.32 28.90 39.53
CA CYS A 131 -0.96 28.59 39.95
C CYS A 131 -0.25 27.76 38.85
N PRO A 132 0.90 28.20 38.33
CA PRO A 132 1.60 27.48 37.25
C PRO A 132 2.17 26.13 37.72
N PHE A 133 2.36 25.94 39.03
CA PHE A 133 2.83 24.70 39.64
C PHE A 133 1.70 23.72 39.97
N LYS A 134 0.44 24.09 39.68
CA LYS A 134 -0.72 23.20 39.82
C LYS A 134 -0.52 21.97 38.94
N GLN A 135 -0.74 20.78 39.50
CA GLN A 135 -0.63 19.52 38.77
C GLN A 135 -1.94 19.23 38.03
N VAL A 136 -1.88 19.10 36.71
CA VAL A 136 -3.03 18.82 35.83
C VAL A 136 -2.74 17.52 35.07
N ALA A 137 -3.72 16.62 35.00
CA ALA A 137 -3.59 15.41 34.21
C ALA A 137 -3.62 15.74 32.70
N CYS A 138 -2.64 15.27 31.95
CA CYS A 138 -2.61 15.40 30.50
C CYS A 138 -3.75 14.59 29.87
N ALA A 139 -4.56 15.20 29.00
CA ALA A 139 -5.69 14.57 28.34
C ALA A 139 -5.30 13.34 27.48
N LEU A 140 -4.06 13.31 26.97
CA LEU A 140 -3.60 12.27 26.05
C LEU A 140 -3.01 11.05 26.78
N CYS A 141 -2.20 11.27 27.82
CA CYS A 141 -1.46 10.20 28.52
C CYS A 141 -1.83 10.03 30.00
N ALA A 142 -2.76 10.85 30.51
CA ALA A 142 -3.21 10.90 31.90
C ALA A 142 -2.11 11.18 32.95
N GLN A 143 -0.89 11.52 32.52
CA GLN A 143 0.20 11.84 33.45
C GLN A 143 0.00 13.21 34.10
N PRO A 144 0.29 13.36 35.40
CA PRO A 144 0.25 14.65 36.07
C PRO A 144 1.43 15.52 35.60
N VAL A 145 1.12 16.72 35.13
CA VAL A 145 2.09 17.70 34.64
C VAL A 145 1.75 19.06 35.27
N THR A 146 2.77 19.87 35.56
CA THR A 146 2.54 21.26 35.98
C THR A 146 1.85 22.05 34.88
N ASP A 147 0.81 22.81 35.22
CA ASP A 147 0.01 23.62 34.29
C ASP A 147 0.89 24.51 33.40
N GLY A 148 1.91 25.14 33.97
CA GLY A 148 2.88 25.97 33.24
C GLY A 148 3.76 25.23 32.22
N HIS A 149 3.89 23.91 32.31
CA HIS A 149 4.65 23.07 31.38
C HIS A 149 3.75 22.16 30.51
N MET A 150 2.42 22.29 30.58
CA MET A 150 1.50 21.42 29.86
C MET A 150 1.70 21.50 28.34
N GLU A 151 1.92 22.70 27.79
CA GLU A 151 2.13 22.88 26.35
C GLU A 151 3.45 22.27 25.86
N GLU A 152 4.54 22.44 26.62
CA GLU A 152 5.82 21.80 26.31
C GLU A 152 5.72 20.27 26.39
N HIS A 153 5.03 19.76 27.42
CA HIS A 153 4.76 18.33 27.55
C HIS A 153 4.01 17.80 26.32
N ARG A 154 2.93 18.47 25.88
CA ARG A 154 2.14 18.02 24.72
C ARG A 154 2.94 17.99 23.43
N LEU A 155 3.84 18.95 23.24
CA LEU A 155 4.65 19.07 22.03
C LEU A 155 5.81 18.06 22.01
N ASN A 156 6.52 17.88 23.13
CA ASN A 156 7.84 17.24 23.12
C ASN A 156 7.92 15.95 23.95
N GLU A 157 7.17 15.84 25.04
CA GLU A 157 7.38 14.78 26.04
C GLU A 157 6.26 13.73 26.04
N CYS A 158 5.05 14.12 25.70
CA CYS A 158 3.87 13.27 25.76
C CYS A 158 4.06 12.05 24.85
N SER A 159 3.97 10.85 25.43
CA SER A 159 4.12 9.59 24.69
C SER A 159 2.97 9.33 23.72
N GLU A 160 1.80 9.89 24.03
CA GLU A 160 0.57 9.78 23.25
C GLU A 160 0.39 10.96 22.28
N ARG A 161 1.43 11.80 22.09
CA ARG A 161 1.39 12.87 21.09
C ARG A 161 1.34 12.29 19.67
N GLN A 162 0.69 13.02 18.78
CA GLN A 162 0.65 12.68 17.36
C GLN A 162 1.85 13.29 16.65
N VAL A 163 2.56 12.47 15.88
CA VAL A 163 3.71 12.86 15.06
C VAL A 163 3.48 12.42 13.62
N VAL A 164 4.00 13.18 12.67
CA VAL A 164 3.95 12.81 11.25
C VAL A 164 5.13 11.92 10.94
N CYS A 165 4.88 10.81 10.25
CA CYS A 165 5.95 9.96 9.74
C CYS A 165 6.68 10.66 8.59
N ASP A 166 7.99 10.87 8.74
CA ASP A 166 8.82 11.55 7.75
C ASP A 166 8.85 10.86 6.37
N TYR A 167 8.54 9.55 6.33
CA TYR A 167 8.61 8.76 5.11
C TYR A 167 7.28 8.74 4.36
N CYS A 168 6.18 8.37 5.03
CA CYS A 168 4.88 8.21 4.37
C CYS A 168 3.95 9.42 4.53
N GLY A 169 4.25 10.34 5.46
CA GLY A 169 3.44 11.51 5.76
C GLY A 169 2.19 11.22 6.58
N SER A 170 1.98 9.99 7.07
CA SER A 170 0.83 9.67 7.92
C SER A 170 1.04 10.16 9.34
N THR A 171 -0.06 10.55 10.00
CA THR A 171 -0.07 10.90 11.41
C THR A 171 -0.15 9.63 12.27
N VAL A 172 0.79 9.46 13.20
CA VAL A 172 0.94 8.28 14.05
C VAL A 172 1.16 8.74 15.50
N ILE A 173 0.68 7.97 16.47
CA ILE A 173 0.99 8.19 17.87
C ILE A 173 2.47 7.89 18.11
N PHE A 174 3.19 8.77 18.81
CA PHE A 174 4.64 8.67 19.02
C PHE A 174 5.04 7.32 19.64
N SER A 175 4.32 6.83 20.66
CA SER A 175 4.54 5.52 21.27
C SER A 175 4.44 4.34 20.28
N ARG A 176 3.73 4.52 19.16
CA ARG A 176 3.52 3.50 18.12
C ARG A 176 4.36 3.71 16.86
N MET A 177 5.26 4.71 16.84
CA MET A 177 6.07 5.02 15.67
C MET A 177 6.95 3.84 15.23
N ASN A 178 7.61 3.14 16.18
CA ASN A 178 8.45 1.99 15.82
C ASN A 178 7.66 0.87 15.13
N ALA A 179 6.48 0.52 15.65
CA ALA A 179 5.59 -0.47 15.02
C ALA A 179 5.07 0.00 13.65
N HIS A 180 4.85 1.31 13.49
CA HIS A 180 4.52 1.88 12.19
C HIS A 180 5.68 1.76 11.20
N LEU A 181 6.93 2.01 11.60
CA LEU A 181 8.08 1.91 10.69
C LEU A 181 8.25 0.49 10.14
N GLU A 182 7.96 -0.55 10.93
CA GLU A 182 7.97 -1.94 10.47
C GLU A 182 7.00 -2.20 9.30
N THR A 183 5.89 -1.46 9.26
CA THR A 183 4.82 -1.58 8.25
C THR A 183 4.77 -0.42 7.24
N CYS A 184 5.65 0.58 7.37
CA CYS A 184 5.64 1.77 6.55
C CYS A 184 6.07 1.46 5.10
N ASP A 185 5.19 1.75 4.15
CA ASP A 185 5.38 1.51 2.71
C ASP A 185 6.48 2.38 2.08
N LYS A 186 6.70 3.57 2.62
CA LYS A 186 7.74 4.49 2.10
C LYS A 186 9.04 4.40 2.89
N LEU A 187 9.15 3.47 3.83
CA LEU A 187 10.40 3.28 4.58
C LEU A 187 11.54 2.95 3.61
N PRO A 188 12.66 3.68 3.63
CA PRO A 188 13.79 3.37 2.79
C PRO A 188 14.51 2.10 3.25
N LEU A 189 14.63 1.14 2.36
CA LEU A 189 15.28 -0.15 2.57
C LEU A 189 16.52 -0.30 1.68
N THR A 190 17.40 -1.22 2.06
CA THR A 190 18.57 -1.62 1.28
C THR A 190 18.28 -2.90 0.51
N CYS A 191 18.56 -2.91 -0.78
CA CYS A 191 18.43 -4.11 -1.59
C CYS A 191 19.49 -5.14 -1.20
N GLU A 192 19.07 -6.32 -0.76
CA GLU A 192 19.97 -7.42 -0.37
C GLU A 192 20.80 -7.99 -1.55
N ARG A 193 20.31 -7.84 -2.79
CA ARG A 193 21.01 -8.37 -3.98
C ARG A 193 22.15 -7.46 -4.42
N CYS A 194 21.85 -6.17 -4.60
CA CYS A 194 22.81 -5.21 -5.15
C CYS A 194 23.47 -4.31 -4.11
N GLY A 195 23.01 -4.33 -2.85
CA GLY A 195 23.51 -3.46 -1.79
C GLY A 195 23.07 -1.99 -1.91
N LYS A 196 22.23 -1.64 -2.90
CA LYS A 196 21.76 -0.27 -3.07
C LYS A 196 20.79 0.10 -1.94
N GLY A 197 21.14 1.11 -1.15
CA GLY A 197 20.32 1.67 -0.09
C GLY A 197 19.25 2.65 -0.58
N ASN A 198 18.42 3.10 0.35
CA ASN A 198 17.46 4.19 0.17
C ASN A 198 16.38 3.93 -0.90
N ILE A 199 15.89 2.68 -0.99
CA ILE A 199 14.81 2.29 -1.89
C ILE A 199 13.53 2.20 -1.08
N PRO A 200 12.48 2.98 -1.38
CA PRO A 200 11.18 2.85 -0.72
C PRO A 200 10.66 1.40 -0.74
N ARG A 201 10.07 0.94 0.37
CA ARG A 201 9.59 -0.44 0.53
C ARG A 201 8.61 -0.84 -0.58
N ASP A 202 7.66 0.04 -0.92
CA ASP A 202 6.70 -0.15 -2.03
C ASP A 202 7.39 -0.30 -3.40
N ALA A 203 8.46 0.45 -3.64
CA ALA A 203 9.25 0.42 -4.87
C ALA A 203 10.26 -0.75 -4.93
N MET A 204 10.48 -1.49 -3.84
CA MET A 204 11.48 -2.56 -3.77
C MET A 204 11.18 -3.68 -4.78
N LYS A 205 9.91 -4.05 -4.96
CA LYS A 205 9.54 -5.08 -5.94
C LYS A 205 9.90 -4.67 -7.37
N LEU A 206 9.50 -3.45 -7.75
CA LEU A 206 9.83 -2.88 -9.07
C LEU A 206 11.34 -2.79 -9.27
N HIS A 207 12.08 -2.38 -8.24
CA HIS A 207 13.54 -2.38 -8.27
C HIS A 207 14.11 -3.77 -8.58
N LEU A 208 13.69 -4.81 -7.85
CA LEU A 208 14.18 -6.18 -8.03
C LEU A 208 13.90 -6.75 -9.43
N GLU A 209 12.79 -6.35 -10.05
CA GLU A 209 12.38 -6.81 -11.38
C GLU A 209 13.04 -6.02 -12.51
N GLN A 210 13.18 -4.68 -12.38
CA GLN A 210 13.51 -3.81 -13.51
C GLN A 210 14.80 -3.00 -13.36
N HIS A 211 15.21 -2.65 -12.14
CA HIS A 211 16.32 -1.70 -11.93
C HIS A 211 17.52 -2.30 -11.20
N CYS A 212 17.37 -3.48 -10.59
CA CYS A 212 18.44 -4.13 -9.85
C CYS A 212 19.50 -4.66 -10.82
N PRO A 213 20.78 -4.24 -10.70
CA PRO A 213 21.85 -4.72 -11.57
C PRO A 213 22.16 -6.21 -11.35
N LYS A 214 21.76 -6.76 -10.20
CA LYS A 214 21.82 -8.20 -9.90
C LYS A 214 20.45 -8.88 -9.95
N ARG A 215 19.51 -8.35 -10.75
CA ARG A 215 18.24 -9.03 -11.01
C ARG A 215 18.48 -10.36 -11.70
N ILE A 216 17.57 -11.30 -11.51
CA ILE A 216 17.63 -12.59 -12.20
C ILE A 216 16.98 -12.42 -13.56
N VAL A 217 17.72 -12.76 -14.62
CA VAL A 217 17.23 -12.78 -16.00
C VAL A 217 17.28 -14.21 -16.54
N VAL A 218 16.39 -14.49 -17.48
CA VAL A 218 16.41 -15.73 -18.27
C VAL A 218 17.28 -15.51 -19.50
N CYS A 219 17.90 -16.56 -20.01
CA CYS A 219 18.65 -16.46 -21.25
C CYS A 219 17.72 -16.09 -22.43
N PRO A 220 18.03 -15.03 -23.19
CA PRO A 220 17.23 -14.64 -24.36
C PRO A 220 17.33 -15.66 -25.51
N MET A 221 18.34 -16.54 -25.50
CA MET A 221 18.50 -17.62 -26.49
C MET A 221 17.57 -18.81 -26.23
N GLY A 222 16.79 -18.79 -25.14
CA GLY A 222 15.79 -19.82 -24.85
C GLY A 222 16.31 -21.03 -24.08
N CYS A 223 17.52 -20.98 -23.52
CA CYS A 223 17.95 -22.00 -22.55
C CYS A 223 17.26 -21.81 -21.20
N GLU A 224 17.14 -22.90 -20.43
CA GLU A 224 16.37 -22.91 -19.16
C GLU A 224 17.10 -22.22 -17.99
N ASP A 225 18.34 -21.79 -18.20
CA ASP A 225 19.18 -21.21 -17.17
C ASP A 225 18.69 -19.82 -16.74
N LYS A 226 18.71 -19.62 -15.42
CA LYS A 226 18.43 -18.33 -14.77
C LYS A 226 19.69 -17.86 -14.05
N PHE A 227 20.10 -16.63 -14.30
CA PHE A 227 21.33 -16.08 -13.72
C PHE A 227 21.17 -14.60 -13.39
N GLN A 228 22.08 -14.08 -12.57
CA GLN A 228 22.12 -12.65 -12.25
C GLN A 228 22.57 -11.87 -13.48
N GLN A 229 21.96 -10.70 -13.72
CA GLN A 229 22.20 -9.91 -14.92
C GLN A 229 23.67 -9.51 -15.11
N ASP A 230 24.42 -9.30 -14.03
CA ASP A 230 25.86 -9.04 -14.06
C ASP A 230 26.68 -10.24 -14.59
N LYS A 231 26.16 -11.46 -14.47
CA LYS A 231 26.79 -12.69 -15.00
C LYS A 231 26.36 -13.04 -16.43
N PHE A 232 25.51 -12.22 -17.05
CA PHE A 232 25.00 -12.48 -18.41
C PHE A 232 26.12 -12.66 -19.44
N SER A 233 27.13 -11.79 -19.42
CA SER A 233 28.25 -11.85 -20.35
C SER A 233 29.08 -13.13 -20.20
N GLU A 234 29.25 -13.61 -18.97
CA GLU A 234 29.97 -14.85 -18.70
C GLU A 234 29.18 -16.08 -19.17
N HIS A 235 27.87 -16.11 -18.90
CA HIS A 235 26.98 -17.17 -19.38
C HIS A 235 27.01 -17.29 -20.92
N LEU A 236 26.87 -16.17 -21.65
CA LEU A 236 26.94 -16.19 -23.11
C LEU A 236 28.31 -16.66 -23.62
N ARG A 237 29.40 -16.27 -22.96
CA ARG A 237 30.75 -16.69 -23.34
C ARG A 237 30.96 -18.19 -23.17
N LEU A 238 30.46 -18.77 -22.08
CA LEU A 238 30.65 -20.19 -21.77
C LEU A 238 29.71 -21.12 -22.54
N LEU A 239 28.48 -20.66 -22.83
CA LEU A 239 27.46 -21.48 -23.48
C LEU A 239 27.23 -21.12 -24.96
N MET A 240 28.13 -20.37 -25.58
CA MET A 240 28.02 -19.97 -26.98
C MET A 240 27.86 -21.18 -27.92
N GLU A 241 28.75 -22.17 -27.80
CA GLU A 241 28.71 -23.38 -28.64
C GLU A 241 27.40 -24.18 -28.44
N PRO A 242 26.96 -24.49 -27.20
CA PRO A 242 25.64 -25.08 -26.96
C PRO A 242 24.46 -24.26 -27.52
N HIS A 243 24.48 -22.94 -27.36
CA HIS A 243 23.42 -22.07 -27.88
C HIS A 243 23.35 -22.11 -29.41
N LEU A 244 24.50 -22.09 -30.08
CA LEU A 244 24.58 -22.23 -31.53
C LEU A 244 24.06 -23.58 -32.00
N ALA A 245 24.51 -24.67 -31.36
CA ALA A 245 24.06 -26.01 -31.68
C ALA A 245 22.54 -26.16 -31.50
N TRP A 246 22.00 -25.66 -30.39
CA TRP A 246 20.56 -25.69 -30.13
C TRP A 246 19.78 -24.84 -31.14
N THR A 247 20.29 -23.66 -31.50
CA THR A 247 19.68 -22.79 -32.52
C THR A 247 19.63 -23.50 -33.88
N VAL A 248 20.74 -24.14 -34.30
CA VAL A 248 20.79 -24.94 -35.53
C VAL A 248 19.84 -26.13 -35.47
N MET A 249 19.80 -26.86 -34.35
CA MET A 249 18.84 -27.96 -34.18
C MET A 249 17.40 -27.49 -34.28
N LYS A 250 17.06 -26.34 -33.68
CA LYS A 250 15.72 -25.75 -33.78
C LYS A 250 15.41 -25.26 -35.19
N LEU A 251 16.39 -24.76 -35.93
CA LEU A 251 16.24 -24.41 -37.34
C LEU A 251 16.01 -25.65 -38.21
N VAL A 252 16.77 -26.73 -37.99
CA VAL A 252 16.58 -28.01 -38.70
C VAL A 252 15.23 -28.64 -38.35
N GLU A 253 14.80 -28.56 -37.08
CA GLU A 253 13.46 -28.99 -36.66
C GLU A 253 12.37 -28.16 -37.39
N LEU A 254 12.55 -26.85 -37.49
CA LEU A 254 11.64 -26.00 -38.29
C LEU A 254 11.67 -26.35 -39.78
N GLU A 255 12.84 -26.61 -40.37
CA GLU A 255 12.97 -27.05 -41.76
C GLU A 255 12.29 -28.40 -42.00
N THR A 256 12.41 -29.36 -41.08
CA THR A 256 11.73 -30.66 -41.20
C THR A 256 10.23 -30.53 -41.02
N VAL A 257 9.75 -29.61 -40.17
CA VAL A 257 8.32 -29.26 -40.08
C VAL A 257 7.87 -28.64 -41.41
N VAL A 258 8.57 -27.64 -41.94
CA VAL A 258 8.22 -27.03 -43.24
C VAL A 258 8.27 -28.05 -44.38
N GLY A 259 9.27 -28.95 -44.39
CA GLY A 259 9.46 -30.00 -45.37
C GLY A 259 8.41 -31.11 -45.27
N SER A 260 8.03 -31.55 -44.08
CA SER A 260 6.93 -32.53 -43.90
C SER A 260 5.57 -31.92 -44.23
N THR A 261 5.41 -30.61 -44.04
CA THR A 261 4.21 -29.89 -44.49
C THR A 261 4.18 -29.65 -46.01
N SER A 262 5.25 -29.99 -46.75
CA SER A 262 5.29 -29.94 -48.22
C SER A 262 4.77 -31.21 -48.91
N ALA A 263 4.60 -32.32 -48.19
CA ALA A 263 4.10 -33.58 -48.74
C ALA A 263 2.56 -33.68 -48.75
N GLY A 264 1.87 -32.78 -48.04
CA GLY A 264 0.41 -32.64 -48.06
C GLY A 264 0.03 -31.19 -48.36
N SER A 265 -0.88 -30.98 -49.32
CA SER A 265 -1.39 -29.64 -49.67
C SER A 265 -1.73 -28.80 -48.43
N LEU A 266 -0.89 -27.79 -48.16
CA LEU A 266 -1.14 -26.78 -47.12
C LEU A 266 -2.39 -25.95 -47.46
N PRO A 267 -3.34 -25.76 -46.53
CA PRO A 267 -4.37 -24.73 -46.66
C PRO A 267 -3.72 -23.34 -46.71
N ALA A 268 -4.19 -22.47 -47.61
CA ALA A 268 -3.65 -21.12 -47.81
C ALA A 268 -3.50 -20.31 -46.51
N ALA A 269 -4.38 -20.53 -45.53
CA ALA A 269 -4.35 -19.88 -44.22
C ALA A 269 -3.07 -20.20 -43.42
N ASN A 270 -2.59 -21.45 -43.48
CA ASN A 270 -1.41 -21.90 -42.73
C ASN A 270 -0.12 -21.30 -43.31
N LEU A 271 -0.04 -21.14 -44.65
CA LEU A 271 1.11 -20.52 -45.31
C LEU A 271 1.21 -19.02 -44.96
N THR A 272 0.08 -18.29 -45.00
CA THR A 272 0.05 -16.89 -44.58
C THR A 272 0.39 -16.69 -43.10
N GLN A 273 0.02 -17.64 -42.24
CA GLN A 273 0.34 -17.61 -40.81
C GLN A 273 1.83 -17.82 -40.57
N VAL A 274 2.45 -18.81 -41.23
CA VAL A 274 3.89 -19.08 -41.13
C VAL A 274 4.71 -17.89 -41.63
N MET A 275 4.33 -17.28 -42.76
CA MET A 275 4.96 -16.04 -43.23
C MET A 275 4.80 -14.87 -42.25
N GLY A 276 3.67 -14.81 -41.53
CA GLY A 276 3.41 -13.82 -40.49
C GLY A 276 4.36 -13.97 -39.29
N GLU A 277 4.59 -15.20 -38.84
CA GLU A 277 5.53 -15.49 -37.74
C GLU A 277 7.00 -15.23 -38.13
N LEU A 278 7.39 -15.59 -39.36
CA LEU A 278 8.74 -15.28 -39.88
C LEU A 278 9.03 -13.77 -39.89
N ARG A 279 8.08 -12.95 -40.34
CA ARG A 279 8.21 -11.47 -40.31
C ARG A 279 8.30 -10.92 -38.88
N LYS A 280 7.69 -11.58 -37.89
CA LYS A 280 7.81 -11.18 -36.47
C LYS A 280 9.20 -11.50 -35.93
N VAL A 281 9.75 -12.65 -36.30
CA VAL A 281 11.12 -13.04 -35.94
C VAL A 281 12.13 -12.09 -36.57
N GLU A 282 11.99 -11.79 -37.87
CA GLU A 282 12.84 -10.81 -38.59
C GLU A 282 12.86 -9.44 -37.90
N LYS A 283 11.68 -8.91 -37.53
CA LYS A 283 11.58 -7.64 -36.80
C LYS A 283 12.23 -7.68 -35.41
N LYS A 284 12.16 -8.82 -34.71
CA LYS A 284 12.82 -9.00 -33.40
C LYS A 284 14.35 -9.01 -33.57
N ILE A 285 14.86 -9.67 -34.60
CA ILE A 285 16.30 -9.68 -34.93
C ILE A 285 16.78 -8.26 -35.24
N GLN A 286 16.09 -7.53 -36.13
CA GLN A 286 16.43 -6.13 -36.45
C GLN A 286 16.36 -5.19 -35.23
N ASN A 287 15.46 -5.45 -34.28
CA ASN A 287 15.36 -4.67 -33.05
C ASN A 287 16.52 -4.96 -32.09
N LEU A 288 16.92 -6.23 -31.96
CA LEU A 288 18.10 -6.63 -31.19
C LEU A 288 19.39 -6.06 -31.79
N GLU A 289 19.52 -6.03 -33.12
CA GLU A 289 20.63 -5.37 -33.82
C GLU A 289 20.73 -3.87 -33.49
N ARG A 290 19.60 -3.15 -33.52
CA ARG A 290 19.58 -1.73 -33.11
C ARG A 290 19.96 -1.54 -31.64
N GLN A 291 19.49 -2.39 -30.75
CA GLN A 291 19.84 -2.33 -29.33
C GLN A 291 21.35 -2.58 -29.12
N LEU A 292 21.95 -3.49 -29.89
CA LEU A 292 23.39 -3.74 -29.91
C LEU A 292 24.17 -2.54 -30.48
N GLN A 293 23.70 -1.90 -31.55
CA GLN A 293 24.34 -0.71 -32.14
C GLN A 293 24.29 0.52 -31.21
N HIS A 294 23.14 0.78 -30.58
CA HIS A 294 23.00 1.88 -29.62
C HIS A 294 23.87 1.69 -28.35
N ALA A 295 24.09 0.46 -27.92
CA ALA A 295 25.02 0.15 -26.82
C ALA A 295 26.49 0.47 -27.18
N VAL A 296 26.83 0.52 -28.47
CA VAL A 296 28.18 0.85 -28.97
C VAL A 296 28.39 2.35 -29.20
N GLN A 297 27.35 3.11 -29.58
CA GLN A 297 27.44 4.56 -29.83
C GLN A 297 27.07 5.46 -28.64
N GLY A 298 26.43 4.94 -27.59
CA GLY A 298 25.88 5.74 -26.49
C GLY A 298 26.85 6.43 -25.52
N ARG A 299 28.16 6.55 -25.81
CA ARG A 299 29.13 7.22 -24.91
C ARG A 299 30.22 8.07 -25.56
N SER A 300 30.08 8.46 -26.83
CA SER A 300 31.09 9.28 -27.52
C SER A 300 30.82 10.79 -27.55
N ASP A 301 29.87 11.34 -26.79
CA ASP A 301 29.68 12.80 -26.71
C ASP A 301 29.46 13.29 -25.28
N GLY A 302 30.49 13.95 -24.77
CA GLY A 302 30.55 14.59 -23.46
C GLY A 302 31.90 15.29 -23.25
N GLY A 303 32.38 16.00 -24.27
CA GLY A 303 33.52 16.90 -24.15
C GLY A 303 33.11 18.14 -23.35
N ASN A 304 33.73 18.34 -22.19
CA ASN A 304 33.69 19.60 -21.46
C ASN A 304 35.03 20.31 -21.66
N PRO A 305 35.09 21.57 -22.14
CA PRO A 305 36.33 22.33 -22.16
C PRO A 305 36.50 23.14 -20.86
N ASP A 306 37.75 23.15 -20.38
CA ASP A 306 38.51 24.23 -19.70
C ASP A 306 37.87 25.05 -18.56
N GLY A 307 38.54 25.35 -17.45
CA GLY A 307 39.95 25.17 -17.09
C GLY A 307 40.28 25.90 -15.77
N SER A 308 41.52 25.71 -15.31
CA SER A 308 42.28 26.48 -14.28
C SER A 308 41.80 26.38 -12.81
N THR A 309 42.65 26.20 -11.78
CA THR A 309 44.12 26.19 -11.64
C THR A 309 44.52 25.69 -10.24
N SER A 310 45.63 24.94 -10.17
CA SER A 310 46.66 24.86 -9.09
C SER A 310 46.22 24.46 -7.67
N ASN A 311 46.96 23.68 -6.86
CA ASN A 311 48.40 23.41 -6.84
C ASN A 311 48.73 22.25 -5.87
N SER A 312 49.83 21.54 -6.16
CA SER A 312 50.79 20.92 -5.21
C SER A 312 50.33 19.75 -4.29
N ARG A 313 50.75 18.51 -4.58
CA ARG A 313 51.98 17.79 -4.11
C ARG A 313 51.75 17.04 -2.79
N ASP A 314 51.80 15.70 -2.83
CA ASP A 314 52.94 14.97 -2.25
C ASP A 314 52.87 13.44 -2.42
N THR A 315 54.03 12.92 -2.84
CA THR A 315 54.66 11.60 -2.58
C THR A 315 54.04 10.27 -3.03
N ALA A 316 54.93 9.50 -3.65
CA ALA A 316 54.77 8.20 -4.26
C ALA A 316 54.89 7.03 -3.27
N ALA A 317 54.20 5.93 -3.59
CA ALA A 317 54.67 4.57 -3.30
C ALA A 317 54.15 3.62 -4.38
N GLY A 318 55.07 2.90 -5.02
CA GLY A 318 54.79 2.02 -6.15
C GLY A 318 54.13 0.70 -5.77
N GLY A 319 53.33 0.18 -6.70
CA GLY A 319 52.81 -1.18 -6.70
C GLY A 319 52.55 -1.62 -8.14
N ARG A 320 53.25 -2.68 -8.57
CA ARG A 320 53.20 -3.29 -9.91
C ARG A 320 51.99 -4.23 -10.01
N GLN A 321 51.45 -4.32 -11.23
CA GLN A 321 50.63 -5.38 -11.85
C GLN A 321 49.10 -5.22 -11.86
N GLY A 322 48.56 -5.48 -13.05
CA GLY A 322 47.13 -5.67 -13.33
C GLY A 322 46.66 -4.84 -14.52
N ALA A 323 47.00 -5.23 -15.75
CA ALA A 323 46.38 -4.68 -16.95
C ALA A 323 44.89 -5.06 -16.94
N GLN A 324 44.04 -4.22 -16.36
CA GLN A 324 42.59 -4.32 -16.47
C GLN A 324 42.21 -3.99 -17.91
N VAL A 325 41.85 -5.01 -18.69
CA VAL A 325 41.17 -4.86 -19.97
C VAL A 325 39.91 -4.02 -19.71
N SER A 326 39.74 -2.88 -20.38
CA SER A 326 38.58 -2.02 -20.13
C SER A 326 37.28 -2.78 -20.45
N PRO A 327 36.18 -2.54 -19.73
CA PRO A 327 34.87 -3.14 -20.02
C PRO A 327 34.43 -2.94 -21.47
N GLU A 328 34.91 -1.87 -22.10
CA GLU A 328 34.70 -1.52 -23.50
C GLU A 328 35.44 -2.47 -24.45
N ALA A 329 36.69 -2.83 -24.14
CA ALA A 329 37.44 -3.81 -24.91
C ALA A 329 36.84 -5.22 -24.77
N ALA A 330 36.30 -5.57 -23.60
CA ALA A 330 35.60 -6.83 -23.37
C ALA A 330 34.26 -6.90 -24.14
N ALA A 331 33.45 -5.84 -24.11
CA ALA A 331 32.19 -5.76 -24.87
C ALA A 331 32.43 -5.80 -26.38
N LYS A 332 33.45 -5.09 -26.87
CA LYS A 332 33.84 -5.06 -28.29
C LYS A 332 34.41 -6.41 -28.77
N ALA A 333 35.10 -7.14 -27.89
CA ALA A 333 35.56 -8.51 -28.16
C ALA A 333 34.39 -9.51 -28.21
N SER A 334 33.39 -9.38 -27.33
CA SER A 334 32.19 -10.21 -27.37
C SER A 334 31.33 -9.93 -28.61
N LEU A 335 31.22 -8.67 -29.06
CA LEU A 335 30.50 -8.27 -30.28
C LEU A 335 31.14 -8.86 -31.55
N LYS A 336 32.47 -8.84 -31.66
CA LYS A 336 33.19 -9.45 -32.79
C LYS A 336 32.99 -10.96 -32.90
N LEU A 337 32.62 -11.63 -31.81
CA LEU A 337 32.28 -13.06 -31.82
C LEU A 337 30.86 -13.32 -32.35
N VAL A 338 29.95 -12.34 -32.23
CA VAL A 338 28.52 -12.46 -32.56
C VAL A 338 28.22 -12.07 -34.02
N GLU A 339 29.03 -11.19 -34.62
CA GLU A 339 28.86 -10.77 -36.03
C GLU A 339 28.83 -11.94 -37.03
N PRO A 340 29.74 -12.94 -36.97
CA PRO A 340 29.68 -14.10 -37.87
C PRO A 340 28.44 -14.96 -37.66
N ILE A 341 27.96 -15.05 -36.42
CA ILE A 341 26.77 -15.83 -36.03
C ILE A 341 25.51 -15.20 -36.64
N LEU A 342 25.37 -13.87 -36.55
CA LEU A 342 24.27 -13.15 -37.20
C LEU A 342 24.30 -13.34 -38.71
N GLY A 343 25.49 -13.35 -39.32
CA GLY A 343 25.65 -13.64 -40.76
C GLY A 343 25.13 -15.02 -41.16
N VAL A 344 25.40 -16.05 -40.36
CA VAL A 344 24.89 -17.41 -40.60
C VAL A 344 23.37 -17.47 -40.41
N ILE A 345 22.83 -16.83 -39.38
CA ILE A 345 21.38 -16.79 -39.14
C ILE A 345 20.66 -16.09 -40.29
N HIS A 346 21.16 -14.95 -40.76
CA HIS A 346 20.59 -14.25 -41.92
C HIS A 346 20.65 -15.09 -43.19
N HIS A 347 21.78 -15.76 -43.45
CA HIS A 347 21.92 -16.62 -44.63
C HIS A 347 20.90 -17.78 -44.64
N GLU A 348 20.71 -18.45 -43.51
CA GLU A 348 19.72 -19.54 -43.42
C GLU A 348 18.28 -19.00 -43.44
N LEU A 349 18.02 -17.81 -42.90
CA LEU A 349 16.70 -17.15 -43.00
C LEU A 349 16.35 -16.80 -44.45
N ASP A 350 17.31 -16.28 -45.21
CA ASP A 350 17.17 -15.95 -46.64
C ASP A 350 16.88 -17.21 -47.46
N LYS A 351 17.62 -18.28 -47.19
CA LYS A 351 17.44 -19.58 -47.84
C LYS A 351 16.07 -20.21 -47.53
N ALA A 352 15.61 -20.12 -46.28
CA ALA A 352 14.27 -20.56 -45.89
C ALA A 352 13.18 -19.73 -46.59
N THR A 353 13.37 -18.41 -46.69
CA THR A 353 12.44 -17.50 -47.38
C THR A 353 12.33 -17.83 -48.87
N LEU A 354 13.46 -18.11 -49.53
CA LEU A 354 13.49 -18.49 -50.94
C LEU A 354 12.77 -19.82 -51.20
N SER A 355 12.95 -20.78 -50.29
CA SER A 355 12.29 -22.10 -50.34
C SER A 355 10.77 -21.97 -50.19
N LEU A 356 10.31 -21.11 -49.28
CA LEU A 356 8.89 -20.81 -49.10
C LEU A 356 8.25 -20.14 -50.32
N HIS A 357 8.94 -19.18 -50.95
CA HIS A 357 8.45 -18.53 -52.17
C HIS A 357 8.29 -19.53 -53.33
N THR A 358 9.21 -20.49 -53.43
CA THR A 358 9.13 -21.58 -54.42
C THR A 358 7.91 -22.48 -54.17
N LEU A 359 7.67 -22.86 -52.91
CA LEU A 359 6.48 -23.61 -52.49
C LEU A 359 5.17 -22.88 -52.80
N GLU A 360 5.10 -21.56 -52.57
CA GLU A 360 3.93 -20.75 -52.91
C GLU A 360 3.64 -20.78 -54.43
N GLY A 361 4.69 -20.71 -55.25
CA GLY A 361 4.59 -20.86 -56.71
C GLY A 361 3.96 -22.19 -57.12
N HIS A 362 4.44 -23.30 -56.56
CA HIS A 362 3.89 -24.63 -56.81
C HIS A 362 2.42 -24.76 -56.38
N TYR A 363 2.06 -24.20 -55.22
CA TYR A 363 0.68 -24.22 -54.73
C TYR A 363 -0.28 -23.45 -55.66
N ARG A 364 0.12 -22.26 -56.11
CA ARG A 364 -0.67 -21.46 -57.08
C ARG A 364 -0.91 -22.22 -58.38
N GLN A 365 0.10 -22.94 -58.86
CA GLN A 365 0.01 -23.77 -60.06
C GLN A 365 -0.96 -24.95 -59.87
N GLN A 366 -0.90 -25.65 -58.73
CA GLN A 366 -1.84 -26.72 -58.40
C GLN A 366 -3.29 -26.21 -58.30
N GLN A 367 -3.52 -25.07 -57.66
CA GLN A 367 -4.85 -24.47 -57.59
C GLN A 367 -5.40 -24.12 -58.99
N ALA A 368 -4.56 -23.60 -59.89
CA ALA A 368 -4.97 -23.32 -61.26
C ALA A 368 -5.38 -24.59 -62.00
N GLN A 369 -4.66 -25.69 -61.79
CA GLN A 369 -4.98 -26.99 -62.37
C GLN A 369 -6.29 -27.57 -61.82
N VAL A 370 -6.55 -27.46 -60.51
CA VAL A 370 -7.81 -27.87 -59.89
C VAL A 370 -8.98 -27.04 -60.41
N ARG A 371 -8.83 -25.70 -60.48
CA ARG A 371 -9.85 -24.81 -61.06
C ARG A 371 -10.14 -25.16 -62.52
N TRP A 372 -9.12 -25.47 -63.30
CA TRP A 372 -9.28 -25.92 -64.69
C TRP A 372 -10.05 -27.25 -64.77
N LYS A 373 -9.66 -28.26 -63.98
CA LYS A 373 -10.35 -29.56 -63.93
C LYS A 373 -11.81 -29.40 -63.49
N HIS A 374 -12.08 -28.62 -62.45
CA HIS A 374 -13.43 -28.37 -61.95
C HIS A 374 -14.30 -27.69 -63.00
N ARG A 375 -13.78 -26.66 -63.70
CA ARG A 375 -14.49 -26.02 -64.80
C ARG A 375 -14.81 -27.00 -65.92
N ASN A 376 -13.85 -27.86 -66.29
CA ASN A 376 -14.03 -28.84 -67.36
C ASN A 376 -15.10 -29.90 -67.02
N ILE A 377 -15.07 -30.41 -65.78
CA ILE A 377 -16.09 -31.34 -65.25
C ILE A 377 -17.46 -30.67 -65.24
N HIS A 378 -17.56 -29.43 -64.74
CA HIS A 378 -18.81 -28.68 -64.68
C HIS A 378 -19.44 -28.50 -66.07
N THR A 379 -18.66 -28.17 -67.10
CA THR A 379 -19.15 -28.10 -68.50
C THR A 379 -19.62 -29.45 -69.04
N GLN A 380 -18.90 -30.55 -68.76
CA GLN A 380 -19.31 -31.88 -69.23
C GLN A 380 -20.64 -32.33 -68.60
N TYR A 381 -20.77 -32.22 -67.27
CA TYR A 381 -21.96 -32.70 -66.56
C TYR A 381 -23.22 -31.86 -66.79
N TYR A 382 -23.11 -30.53 -66.92
CA TYR A 382 -24.28 -29.70 -67.24
C TYR A 382 -24.84 -29.98 -68.64
N SER A 383 -23.97 -30.26 -69.63
CA SER A 383 -24.42 -30.61 -70.97
C SER A 383 -25.18 -31.94 -71.02
N ALA A 384 -24.71 -32.95 -70.27
CA ALA A 384 -25.34 -34.26 -70.19
C ALA A 384 -26.63 -34.24 -69.35
N GLY A 385 -26.63 -33.51 -68.23
CA GLY A 385 -27.79 -33.40 -67.34
C GLY A 385 -28.99 -32.70 -67.99
N MET A 386 -28.76 -31.64 -68.77
CA MET A 386 -29.84 -30.94 -69.49
C MET A 386 -30.49 -31.82 -70.56
N GLN A 387 -29.73 -32.69 -71.23
CA GLN A 387 -30.30 -33.63 -72.21
C GLN A 387 -31.23 -34.65 -71.55
N VAL A 388 -30.84 -35.21 -70.41
CA VAL A 388 -31.64 -36.23 -69.68
C VAL A 388 -32.94 -35.65 -69.13
N VAL A 389 -32.91 -34.43 -68.58
CA VAL A 389 -34.13 -33.76 -68.05
C VAL A 389 -35.14 -33.49 -69.16
N PHE A 390 -34.69 -33.06 -70.35
CA PHE A 390 -35.56 -32.86 -71.50
C PHE A 390 -36.28 -34.15 -71.94
N PHE A 391 -35.57 -35.27 -71.98
CA PHE A 391 -36.16 -36.57 -72.32
C PHE A 391 -37.20 -37.03 -71.30
N ILE A 392 -36.92 -36.90 -70.01
CA ILE A 392 -37.85 -37.31 -68.94
C ILE A 392 -39.11 -36.44 -68.96
N PHE A 393 -38.96 -35.11 -69.15
CA PHE A 393 -40.11 -34.20 -69.17
C PHE A 393 -41.05 -34.48 -70.35
N ALA A 394 -40.48 -34.81 -71.52
CA ALA A 394 -41.27 -35.19 -72.70
C ALA A 394 -42.09 -36.47 -72.46
N GLU A 395 -41.50 -37.48 -71.83
CA GLU A 395 -42.18 -38.75 -71.53
C GLU A 395 -43.31 -38.57 -70.48
N ILE A 396 -43.08 -37.73 -69.46
CA ILE A 396 -44.10 -37.43 -68.43
C ILE A 396 -45.30 -36.72 -69.04
N LEU A 397 -45.08 -35.73 -69.92
CA LEU A 397 -46.17 -35.02 -70.59
C LEU A 397 -47.00 -35.96 -71.47
N ASN A 398 -46.35 -36.92 -72.14
CA ASN A 398 -47.02 -37.92 -72.96
C ASN A 398 -47.97 -38.80 -72.12
N ARG A 399 -47.48 -39.29 -70.98
CA ARG A 399 -48.23 -40.15 -70.03
C ARG A 399 -49.42 -39.43 -69.37
N LEU A 400 -49.29 -38.15 -69.04
CA LEU A 400 -50.37 -37.38 -68.43
C LEU A 400 -51.54 -37.15 -69.42
N SER A 401 -51.24 -37.05 -70.73
CA SER A 401 -52.29 -36.96 -71.75
C SER A 401 -53.10 -38.26 -71.87
N GLU A 402 -52.45 -39.42 -71.71
CA GLU A 402 -53.11 -40.73 -71.73
C GLU A 402 -54.09 -40.88 -70.54
N ILE A 403 -53.70 -40.42 -69.34
CA ILE A 403 -54.50 -40.56 -68.11
C ILE A 403 -55.73 -39.65 -68.10
N GLY A 404 -55.63 -38.43 -68.63
CA GLY A 404 -56.77 -37.50 -68.71
C GLY A 404 -57.94 -38.03 -69.55
N SER A 405 -57.67 -38.95 -70.47
CA SER A 405 -58.68 -39.54 -71.35
C SER A 405 -59.56 -40.59 -70.66
N TYR A 406 -59.11 -41.18 -69.54
CA TYR A 406 -59.79 -42.29 -68.87
C TYR A 406 -60.79 -41.86 -67.78
N MET A 407 -60.72 -40.64 -67.25
CA MET A 407 -61.50 -40.20 -66.07
C MET A 407 -62.89 -39.60 -66.38
N ILE A 408 -63.44 -39.75 -67.59
CA ILE A 408 -64.69 -39.09 -68.04
C ILE A 408 -65.93 -40.03 -68.12
N ARG A 409 -65.96 -41.23 -67.52
CA ARG A 409 -67.18 -42.10 -67.61
C ARG A 409 -67.70 -42.73 -66.30
N SER A 410 -68.70 -42.03 -65.72
CA SER A 410 -70.01 -42.52 -65.20
C SER A 410 -70.18 -43.18 -63.80
N PRO A 411 -71.44 -43.19 -63.23
CA PRO A 411 -71.74 -42.77 -61.85
C PRO A 411 -72.72 -43.69 -61.06
N ALA A 412 -73.35 -43.12 -60.00
CA ALA A 412 -74.55 -43.52 -59.21
C ALA A 412 -74.26 -44.35 -57.94
N GLU A 413 -74.25 -43.76 -56.73
CA GLU A 413 -75.36 -43.30 -55.85
C GLU A 413 -76.19 -44.42 -55.17
N SER A 414 -76.11 -44.49 -53.83
CA SER A 414 -77.21 -44.96 -52.97
C SER A 414 -77.16 -44.34 -51.56
N ASN A 415 -78.28 -43.67 -51.26
CA ASN A 415 -78.78 -43.07 -50.02
C ASN A 415 -79.18 -44.19 -49.01
N GLN A 416 -79.16 -44.08 -47.68
CA GLN A 416 -79.76 -43.12 -46.74
C GLN A 416 -79.21 -43.38 -45.31
N GLY A 417 -79.17 -42.37 -44.44
CA GLY A 417 -78.96 -42.53 -43.00
C GLY A 417 -80.24 -42.29 -42.19
N LEU A 418 -80.34 -42.94 -41.03
CA LEU A 418 -80.78 -42.40 -39.73
C LEU A 418 -80.33 -43.33 -38.60
#